data_AF-A0A3D0ZJW8-F1
#
_entry.id   AF-A0A3D0ZJW8-F1
#
_cell.length_a   1.000
_cell.length_b   1.000
_cell.length_c   1.000
_cell.angle_alpha   90.00
_cell.angle_beta   90.00
_cell.angle_gamma   90.00
#
_symmetry.space_group_name_H-M   'P 1'
#
loop_
_entity.id
_entity.type
_entity.pdbx_description
1 polymer ?
#
loop_
_entity_poly.entity_id
_entity_poly.type
_entity_poly.pdbx_seq_one_letter_code
_entity_poly.pdbx_strand_id
1 'polypeptide(L)'
;GLIGHTKGDALETVTYLLEDRENLPVAAVPEADAVVELLDARGVKFTSWEGWLALDAHELAQGVAATEAGGSHGVEVKRERIKVVPREDMVAISRDGVAANV
;
A
#
# COMPACT_ATOMS: atom_id res chain seq x y z
N GLY A 1 21.79 -1.68 5.08
CA GLY A 1 21.31 -2.16 6.39
C GLY A 1 20.26 -3.21 6.16
N LEU A 2 20.18 -4.23 7.02
CA LEU A 2 19.05 -5.16 7.06
C LEU A 2 17.81 -4.44 7.64
N ILE A 3 16.61 -4.99 7.47
CA ILE A 3 15.34 -4.36 7.92
C ILE A 3 15.41 -3.90 9.39
N GLY A 4 16.07 -4.68 10.27
CA GLY A 4 16.25 -4.31 11.67
C GLY A 4 17.08 -3.05 11.91
N HIS A 5 17.99 -2.70 11.00
CA HIS A 5 18.80 -1.47 11.12
C HIS A 5 17.96 -0.22 10.87
N THR A 6 16.98 -0.29 9.97
CA THR A 6 16.08 0.84 9.66
C THR A 6 15.24 1.26 10.87
N LYS A 7 14.97 0.35 11.82
CA LYS A 7 14.22 0.69 13.03
C LYS A 7 14.96 1.71 13.91
N GLY A 8 16.26 1.50 14.14
CA GLY A 8 17.07 2.40 14.98
C GLY A 8 17.24 3.77 14.32
N ASP A 9 17.54 3.78 13.02
CA ASP A 9 17.68 4.98 12.20
C ASP A 9 16.38 5.82 12.15
N ALA A 10 15.24 5.16 11.93
CA ALA A 10 13.94 5.83 11.97
C ALA A 10 13.59 6.37 13.36
N LEU A 11 13.94 5.65 14.43
CA LEU A 11 13.69 6.10 15.80
C LEU A 11 14.48 7.36 16.14
N GLU A 12 15.75 7.42 15.75
CA GLU A 12 16.58 8.62 15.93
C GLU A 12 16.01 9.83 15.17
N THR A 13 15.63 9.63 13.91
CA THR A 13 15.00 10.67 13.09
C THR A 13 13.70 11.19 13.71
N VAL A 14 12.82 10.30 14.16
CA VAL A 14 11.55 10.69 14.81
C VAL A 14 11.81 11.40 16.13
N THR A 15 12.86 11.02 16.87
CA THR A 15 13.25 11.68 18.11
C THR A 15 13.63 13.14 17.85
N TYR A 16 14.50 13.40 16.88
CA TYR A 16 14.86 14.78 16.50
C TYR A 16 13.65 15.57 15.98
N LEU A 17 12.78 14.95 15.18
CA LEU A 17 11.56 15.61 14.71
C LEU A 17 10.65 16.04 15.87
N LEU A 18 10.52 15.22 16.91
CA LEU A 18 9.71 15.53 18.08
C LEU A 18 10.36 16.60 18.97
N GLU A 19 11.68 16.64 19.05
CA GLU A 19 12.43 17.69 19.76
C GLU A 19 12.25 19.06 19.07
N ASP A 20 12.26 19.09 17.75
CA ASP A 20 12.11 20.31 16.96
C ASP A 20 10.66 20.78 16.80
N ARG A 21 9.67 19.95 17.14
CA ARG A 21 8.26 20.14 16.76
C ARG A 21 7.66 21.51 17.08
N GLU A 22 8.04 22.10 18.22
CA GLU A 22 7.52 23.40 18.68
C GLU A 22 8.09 24.58 17.87
N ASN A 23 9.20 24.35 17.15
CA ASN A 23 9.88 25.33 16.30
C ASN A 23 9.60 25.12 14.80
N LEU A 24 8.84 24.07 14.43
CA LEU A 24 8.50 23.79 13.04
C LEU A 24 7.43 24.77 12.52
N PRO A 25 7.46 25.11 11.22
CA PRO A 25 6.41 25.90 10.62
C PRO A 25 5.07 25.15 10.66
N VAL A 26 4.00 25.86 11.05
CA VAL A 26 2.64 25.32 11.03
C VAL A 26 2.14 25.19 9.59
N ALA A 27 1.42 24.12 9.30
CA ALA A 27 0.77 23.94 8.00
C ALA A 27 -0.26 25.05 7.76
N ALA A 28 -0.21 25.67 6.57
CA ALA A 28 -1.19 26.69 6.17
C ALA A 28 -2.61 26.12 5.99
N VAL A 29 -2.71 24.82 5.70
CA VAL A 29 -3.95 24.05 5.54
C VAL A 29 -3.77 22.78 6.40
N PRO A 30 -4.13 22.82 7.70
CA PRO A 30 -3.83 21.76 8.67
C PRO A 30 -4.85 20.61 8.68
N GLU A 31 -5.89 20.67 7.86
CA GLU A 31 -6.96 19.69 7.78
C GLU A 31 -6.42 18.33 7.32
N ALA A 32 -6.88 17.25 7.95
CA ALA A 32 -6.35 15.92 7.74
C ALA A 32 -6.57 15.41 6.30
N ASP A 33 -7.63 15.87 5.64
CA ASP A 33 -8.05 15.55 4.29
C ASP A 33 -7.41 16.45 3.22
N ALA A 34 -6.76 17.57 3.59
CA ALA A 34 -6.25 18.56 2.64
C ALA A 34 -5.31 17.96 1.57
N VAL A 35 -4.48 17.00 1.95
CA VAL A 35 -3.58 16.31 1.00
C VAL A 35 -4.37 15.37 0.10
N VAL A 36 -5.39 14.68 0.63
CA VAL A 36 -6.23 13.76 -0.15
C VAL A 36 -7.04 14.54 -1.19
N GLU A 37 -7.68 15.64 -0.78
CA GLU A 37 -8.40 16.54 -1.68
C GLU A 37 -7.49 17.11 -2.77
N LEU A 38 -6.26 17.49 -2.42
CA LEU A 38 -5.27 17.97 -3.39
C LEU A 38 -4.91 16.90 -4.43
N LEU A 39 -4.75 15.65 -4.00
CA LEU A 39 -4.45 14.54 -4.92
C LEU A 39 -5.62 14.28 -5.87
N ASP A 40 -6.85 14.29 -5.35
CA ASP A 40 -8.07 14.11 -6.17
C ASP A 40 -8.26 15.27 -7.15
N ALA A 41 -8.08 16.52 -6.72
CA ALA A 41 -8.15 17.70 -7.58
C ALA A 41 -7.10 17.67 -8.72
N ARG A 42 -5.97 17.01 -8.49
CA ARG A 42 -4.92 16.79 -9.51
C ARG A 42 -5.14 15.53 -10.36
N GLY A 43 -6.21 14.78 -10.12
CA GLY A 43 -6.51 13.53 -10.81
C GLY A 43 -5.52 12.40 -10.51
N VAL A 44 -4.82 12.46 -9.37
CA VAL A 44 -3.86 11.42 -8.98
C VAL A 44 -4.60 10.19 -8.52
N LYS A 45 -4.46 9.09 -9.27
CA LYS A 45 -4.98 7.78 -8.85
C LYS A 45 -4.01 7.16 -7.83
N PHE A 46 -4.34 7.28 -6.54
CA PHE A 46 -3.60 6.69 -5.43
C PHE A 46 -4.33 5.47 -4.84
N THR A 47 -3.59 4.70 -4.03
CA THR A 47 -4.05 3.50 -3.31
C THR A 47 -4.26 3.90 -1.84
N SER A 48 -5.48 3.76 -1.34
CA SER A 48 -5.77 3.92 0.10
C SER A 48 -5.36 2.67 0.87
N TRP A 49 -5.50 2.71 2.19
CA TRP A 49 -5.28 1.53 3.03
C TRP A 49 -6.26 0.40 2.69
N GLU A 50 -7.55 0.70 2.62
CA GLU A 50 -8.61 -0.24 2.26
C GLU A 50 -8.41 -0.77 0.84
N GLY A 51 -8.00 0.11 -0.07
CA GLY A 51 -7.68 -0.30 -1.43
C GLY A 51 -6.44 -1.19 -1.52
N TRP A 52 -5.45 -1.02 -0.65
CA TRP A 52 -4.35 -1.98 -0.55
C TRP A 52 -4.88 -3.32 -0.06
N LEU A 53 -5.68 -3.37 1.01
CA LEU A 53 -6.27 -4.63 1.49
C LEU A 53 -7.08 -5.37 0.41
N ALA A 54 -7.80 -4.64 -0.46
CA ALA A 54 -8.49 -5.24 -1.59
C ALA A 54 -7.55 -5.86 -2.63
N LEU A 55 -6.46 -5.17 -2.97
CA LEU A 55 -5.43 -5.71 -3.86
C LEU A 55 -4.72 -6.91 -3.23
N ASP A 56 -4.42 -6.88 -1.92
CA ASP A 56 -3.83 -8.01 -1.20
C ASP A 56 -4.72 -9.25 -1.26
N ALA A 57 -6.01 -9.09 -0.98
CA ALA A 57 -6.99 -10.16 -1.08
C ALA A 57 -7.10 -10.72 -2.51
N HIS A 58 -7.04 -9.85 -3.52
CA HIS A 58 -7.02 -10.27 -4.93
C HIS A 58 -5.80 -11.14 -5.24
N GLU A 59 -4.59 -10.72 -4.84
CA GLU A 59 -3.35 -11.46 -5.07
C GLU A 59 -3.33 -12.82 -4.36
N LEU A 60 -3.83 -12.86 -3.11
CA LEU A 60 -3.97 -14.11 -2.34
C LEU A 60 -4.94 -15.07 -3.02
N ALA A 61 -6.10 -14.60 -3.46
CA ALA A 61 -7.09 -15.43 -4.17
C ALA A 61 -6.51 -16.03 -5.46
N GLN A 62 -5.72 -15.26 -6.21
CA GLN A 62 -5.01 -15.78 -7.39
C GLN A 62 -3.96 -16.83 -7.01
N GLY A 63 -3.27 -16.66 -5.88
CA GLY A 63 -2.34 -17.66 -5.33
C GLY A 63 -3.03 -19.00 -5.01
N VAL A 64 -4.18 -18.94 -4.34
CA VAL A 64 -5.02 -20.11 -4.03
C VAL A 64 -5.44 -20.81 -5.32
N ALA A 65 -6.06 -20.09 -6.26
CA ALA A 65 -6.52 -20.67 -7.53
C ALA A 65 -5.38 -21.30 -8.34
N ALA A 66 -4.20 -20.68 -8.37
CA ALA A 66 -3.04 -21.23 -9.06
C ALA A 66 -2.43 -22.45 -8.36
N THR A 67 -2.57 -22.56 -7.04
CA THR A 67 -2.16 -23.74 -6.28
C THR A 67 -3.11 -24.90 -6.57
N GLU A 68 -4.42 -24.64 -6.60
CA GLU A 68 -5.46 -25.64 -6.91
C GLU A 68 -5.39 -26.15 -8.35
N ALA A 69 -5.06 -25.27 -9.31
CA ALA A 69 -4.91 -25.64 -10.72
C ALA A 69 -3.73 -26.60 -10.99
N GLY A 70 -2.88 -26.86 -10.00
CA GLY A 70 -1.77 -27.79 -10.10
C GLY A 70 -0.53 -27.21 -10.77
N GLY A 71 0.56 -27.96 -10.62
CA GLY A 71 1.90 -27.57 -10.99
C GLY A 71 2.12 -27.11 -12.44
N SER A 72 3.12 -26.28 -12.64
CA SER A 72 3.69 -26.02 -13.97
C SER A 72 4.78 -27.05 -14.24
N HIS A 73 4.84 -27.60 -15.46
CA HIS A 73 5.91 -28.54 -15.88
C HIS A 73 6.05 -29.80 -15.02
N GLY A 74 4.94 -30.30 -14.45
CA GLY A 74 4.92 -31.55 -13.68
C GLY A 74 5.42 -31.44 -12.23
N VAL A 75 5.67 -30.23 -11.73
CA VAL A 75 6.06 -29.99 -10.33
C VAL A 75 4.94 -29.23 -9.63
N GLU A 76 4.38 -29.78 -8.56
CA GLU A 76 3.39 -29.09 -7.72
C GLU A 76 4.00 -27.79 -7.17
N VAL A 77 3.39 -26.64 -7.48
CA VAL A 77 3.83 -25.33 -6.99
C VAL A 77 2.71 -24.76 -6.12
N LYS A 78 2.98 -24.66 -4.81
CA LYS A 78 2.12 -23.92 -3.88
C LYS A 78 2.49 -22.45 -3.92
N ARG A 79 1.50 -21.59 -4.16
CA ARG A 79 1.65 -20.14 -4.22
C ARG A 79 0.79 -19.50 -3.15
N GLU A 80 1.42 -18.77 -2.24
CA GLU A 80 0.70 -17.93 -1.27
C GLU A 80 -0.05 -16.81 -1.97
N ARG A 81 0.57 -16.21 -3.00
CA ARG A 81 -0.02 -15.16 -3.83
C ARG A 81 0.49 -15.20 -5.26
N ILE A 82 -0.24 -14.56 -6.15
CA ILE A 82 0.26 -14.10 -7.45
C ILE A 82 0.19 -12.58 -7.45
N LYS A 83 1.33 -11.93 -7.69
CA LYS A 83 1.39 -10.48 -7.65
C LYS A 83 0.82 -9.86 -8.92
N VAL A 84 0.04 -8.80 -8.74
CA VAL A 84 -0.32 -7.91 -9.84
C VAL A 84 0.90 -7.04 -10.13
N VAL A 85 1.39 -7.07 -11.37
CA VAL A 85 2.62 -6.39 -11.77
C VAL A 85 2.35 -5.02 -12.41
N PRO A 86 1.38 -4.87 -13.34
CA PRO A 86 1.11 -3.57 -13.94
C PRO A 86 0.54 -2.60 -12.91
N ARG A 87 1.16 -1.43 -12.78
CA ARG A 87 0.71 -0.38 -11.85
C ARG A 87 -0.74 0.02 -12.07
N GLU A 88 -1.17 0.11 -13.33
CA GLU A 88 -2.53 0.51 -13.67
C GLU A 88 -3.56 -0.49 -13.11
N ASP A 89 -3.28 -1.78 -13.22
CA ASP A 89 -4.12 -2.85 -12.67
C ASP A 89 -4.13 -2.81 -11.13
N MET A 90 -2.96 -2.64 -10.51
CA MET A 90 -2.85 -2.52 -9.04
C MET A 90 -3.72 -1.38 -8.51
N VAL A 91 -3.66 -0.22 -9.16
CA VAL A 91 -4.43 0.97 -8.78
C VAL A 91 -5.91 0.81 -9.11
N ALA A 92 -6.26 0.16 -10.21
CA ALA A 92 -7.66 -0.12 -10.57
C ALA A 92 -8.31 -1.05 -9.54
N ILE A 93 -7.71 -2.22 -9.27
CA ILE A 93 -8.20 -3.18 -8.27
C ILE A 93 -8.31 -2.52 -6.90
N SER A 94 -7.31 -1.72 -6.53
CA SER A 94 -7.31 -0.98 -5.28
C SER A 94 -8.51 -0.04 -5.14
N ARG A 95 -8.87 0.69 -6.20
CA ARG A 95 -9.97 1.66 -6.16
C ARG A 95 -11.35 1.01 -6.31
N ASP A 96 -11.48 0.01 -7.17
CA ASP A 96 -12.73 -0.73 -7.36
C ASP A 96 -13.09 -1.52 -6.11
N GLY A 97 -12.09 -2.07 -5.42
CA GLY A 97 -12.26 -2.75 -4.15
C GLY A 97 -12.73 -1.85 -3.01
N VAL A 98 -12.41 -0.55 -3.05
CA VAL A 98 -12.98 0.43 -2.11
C VAL A 98 -14.45 0.69 -2.44
N ALA A 99 -14.78 0.90 -3.73
CA ALA A 99 -16.16 1.17 -4.16
C ALA A 99 -17.12 -0.01 -3.91
N ALA A 100 -16.63 -1.25 -3.90
CA ALA A 100 -17.44 -2.44 -3.60
C ALA A 100 -17.81 -2.59 -2.10
N ASN A 101 -17.16 -1.84 -1.21
CA ASN A 101 -17.37 -1.89 0.24
C ASN A 101 -18.11 -0.66 0.81
N VAL A 102 -18.58 0.25 -0.05
CA VAL A 102 -19.36 1.45 0.29
C VAL A 102 -20.82 1.26 -0.10
#